data_AF-A0A067QMN0-F1
#
_entry.id   AF-A0A067QMN0-F1
#
_cell.length_a   1.000
_cell.length_b   1.000
_cell.length_c   1.000
_cell.angle_alpha   90.00
_cell.angle_beta   90.00
_cell.angle_gamma   90.00
#
_symmetry.space_group_name_H-M   'P 1'
#
loop_
_entity.id
_entity.type
_entity.pdbx_description
1 polymer ?
#
loop_
_entity_poly.entity_id
_entity_poly.type
_entity_poly.pdbx_seq_one_letter_code
_entity_poly.pdbx_strand_id
1 'polypeptide(L)'
;MHGCSLQKQVSVMSMNLSAKLDELQRGDRQLETTVALCEIRSQLQELTKSVESCQSEVSEVKRDMVAIKHELDTVQQVKEEIEELREYVDRLGEQSHRRKLRLLEQGLTFFLSYAILAAVLGMLQFGYNTGVINAPEVNIENFMKDVYKSRYGEDIQDDSVKLLYSLAVSIFAIGGMLGGFCGGMIANRFGRKGGLLLNNLLGIVGAVLMGCTKLFQLYEFLFLGRFIIGVNCGLNTSLVPMYISEIAPLNLRGGLGTVNQLAVTVGLLLSQVLGIEQILGTDEGWPVLLGLAVCPPILQLALLPWCPESPRYLLITKQWEEEARRALRRLRASNQVEEDIEEMRAEERAQQAEATISMMELICSPTLRSPLIIGVVMQLSQQLSGINAVFYYSTLLFISSGLTEESAKFATIGIGAIMVGMTLVSIPLMDRTGRRTLHLYGLGGMFIFSIFITISFLIKEMIDWMSYLSVVSVLSFVVFFAVGPGSIPWMITAELFSQGPRPAAMSIAVLINWMANFLVGIGFPTMKNSLENYTFLPFSAFLAIFWIFTYKKVPETKNKTFEEILGLFRHGNGRSMLNCVNALEQRMPPAERAALMVAEEKPHPDSSASERSSRELVPAVRPPPPLPPPRFPNSAV
;
A
#
# COMPACT_ATOMS: atom_id res chain seq x y z
N MET A 1 -34.26 -58.69 13.56
CA MET A 1 -34.46 -59.83 14.50
C MET A 1 -35.92 -60.17 14.81
N HIS A 2 -36.92 -59.31 14.54
CA HIS A 2 -38.34 -59.60 14.84
C HIS A 2 -39.06 -60.57 13.87
N GLY A 3 -38.70 -60.60 12.58
CA GLY A 3 -39.38 -61.47 11.59
C GLY A 3 -39.25 -62.99 11.84
N CYS A 4 -38.14 -63.43 12.43
CA CYS A 4 -37.90 -64.85 12.74
C CYS A 4 -38.71 -65.34 13.95
N SER A 5 -39.11 -64.44 14.86
CA SER A 5 -39.95 -64.73 16.02
C SER A 5 -41.41 -64.96 15.59
N LEU A 6 -41.92 -64.11 14.69
CA LEU A 6 -43.30 -64.15 14.23
C LEU A 6 -43.58 -65.38 13.35
N GLN A 7 -42.65 -65.76 12.47
CA GLN A 7 -42.79 -66.96 11.64
C GLN A 7 -42.86 -68.23 12.50
N LYS A 8 -42.12 -68.25 13.63
CA LYS A 8 -42.21 -69.30 14.65
C LYS A 8 -43.56 -69.28 15.36
N GLN A 9 -44.05 -68.11 15.76
CA GLN A 9 -45.35 -67.94 16.44
C GLN A 9 -46.53 -68.37 15.56
N VAL A 10 -46.55 -67.95 14.29
CA VAL A 10 -47.57 -68.32 13.30
C VAL A 10 -47.51 -69.82 12.99
N SER A 11 -46.31 -70.41 12.88
CA SER A 11 -46.16 -71.85 12.68
C SER A 11 -46.69 -72.66 13.88
N VAL A 12 -46.42 -72.22 15.11
CA VAL A 12 -46.91 -72.89 16.33
C VAL A 12 -48.42 -72.75 16.47
N MET A 13 -48.99 -71.57 16.23
CA MET A 13 -50.44 -71.38 16.21
C MET A 13 -51.12 -72.19 15.11
N SER A 14 -50.55 -72.23 13.89
CA SER A 14 -51.07 -73.05 12.79
C SER A 14 -51.04 -74.53 13.14
N MET A 15 -49.97 -75.03 13.75
CA MET A 15 -49.89 -76.44 14.20
C MET A 15 -50.93 -76.75 15.28
N ASN A 16 -51.13 -75.87 16.26
CA ASN A 16 -52.16 -76.02 17.29
C ASN A 16 -53.57 -75.98 16.72
N LEU A 17 -53.84 -75.11 15.75
CA LEU A 17 -55.12 -75.01 15.07
C LEU A 17 -55.42 -76.29 14.28
N SER A 18 -54.43 -76.81 13.53
CA SER A 18 -54.53 -78.07 12.79
C SER A 18 -54.77 -79.26 13.71
N ALA A 19 -54.08 -79.34 14.85
CA ALA A 19 -54.25 -80.41 15.83
C ALA A 19 -55.66 -80.38 16.47
N LYS A 20 -56.17 -79.20 16.84
CA LYS A 20 -57.54 -79.05 17.37
C LYS A 20 -58.63 -79.33 16.33
N LEU A 21 -58.38 -79.00 15.05
CA LEU A 21 -59.29 -79.32 13.94
C LEU A 21 -59.40 -80.85 13.72
N ASP A 22 -58.28 -81.56 13.85
CA ASP A 22 -58.20 -83.03 13.78
C ASP A 22 -58.92 -83.71 14.97
N GLU A 23 -58.84 -83.14 16.18
CA GLU A 23 -59.60 -83.63 17.34
C GLU A 23 -61.12 -83.43 17.18
N LEU A 24 -61.53 -82.28 16.62
CA LEU A 24 -62.93 -81.98 16.28
C LEU A 24 -63.53 -82.93 15.24
N GLN A 25 -62.73 -83.44 14.30
CA GLN A 25 -63.18 -84.42 13.30
C GLN A 25 -63.40 -85.83 13.87
N ARG A 26 -62.89 -86.14 15.07
CA ARG A 26 -62.91 -87.50 15.64
C ARG A 26 -63.90 -87.71 16.80
N GLY A 27 -64.60 -86.68 17.28
CA GLY A 27 -65.46 -86.76 18.48
C GLY A 27 -66.96 -86.52 18.27
N ASP A 28 -67.80 -87.44 18.75
CA ASP A 28 -69.28 -87.46 18.57
C ASP A 28 -70.05 -86.84 19.76
N ARG A 29 -69.65 -85.63 20.21
CA ARG A 29 -70.33 -84.87 21.29
C ARG A 29 -70.58 -83.42 20.90
N GLN A 30 -71.86 -83.04 20.74
CA GLN A 30 -72.31 -81.70 20.30
C GLN A 30 -71.92 -80.51 21.21
N LEU A 31 -71.60 -80.76 22.49
CA LEU A 31 -71.30 -79.68 23.45
C LEU A 31 -69.81 -79.29 23.47
N GLU A 32 -68.90 -80.22 23.16
CA GLU A 32 -67.45 -79.96 23.06
C GLU A 32 -67.08 -79.30 21.73
N THR A 33 -67.87 -79.57 20.68
CA THR A 33 -67.70 -79.02 19.33
C THR A 33 -67.92 -77.50 19.28
N THR A 34 -68.89 -76.96 20.03
CA THR A 34 -69.20 -75.53 20.06
C THR A 34 -68.14 -74.70 20.81
N VAL A 35 -67.60 -75.23 21.91
CA VAL A 35 -66.51 -74.58 22.66
C VAL A 35 -65.21 -74.59 21.85
N ALA A 36 -64.87 -75.72 21.23
CA ALA A 36 -63.69 -75.84 20.39
C ALA A 36 -63.77 -74.94 19.13
N LEU A 37 -64.95 -74.82 18.50
CA LEU A 37 -65.17 -73.88 17.39
C LEU A 37 -65.04 -72.41 17.83
N CYS A 38 -65.51 -72.06 19.03
CA CYS A 38 -65.38 -70.70 19.55
C CYS A 38 -63.91 -70.33 19.81
N GLU A 39 -63.13 -71.28 20.31
CA GLU A 39 -61.70 -71.08 20.58
C GLU A 39 -60.86 -71.03 19.30
N ILE A 40 -61.17 -71.86 18.31
CA ILE A 40 -60.58 -71.77 16.96
C ILE A 40 -60.90 -70.42 16.32
N ARG A 41 -62.13 -69.91 16.47
CA ARG A 41 -62.53 -68.60 15.96
C ARG A 41 -61.76 -67.46 16.65
N SER A 42 -61.54 -67.57 17.96
CA SER A 42 -60.73 -66.61 18.72
C SER A 42 -59.26 -66.63 18.25
N GLN A 43 -58.68 -67.81 18.06
CA GLN A 43 -57.30 -67.96 17.57
C GLN A 43 -57.14 -67.45 16.13
N LEU A 44 -58.12 -67.68 15.26
CA LEU A 44 -58.15 -67.11 13.90
C LEU A 44 -58.25 -65.58 13.92
N GLN A 45 -59.02 -64.99 14.84
CA GLN A 45 -59.11 -63.54 15.01
C GLN A 45 -57.80 -62.93 15.51
N GLU A 46 -57.12 -63.57 16.46
CA GLU A 46 -55.79 -63.13 16.91
C GLU A 46 -54.73 -63.23 15.82
N LEU A 47 -54.73 -64.33 15.05
CA LEU A 47 -53.82 -64.51 13.93
C LEU A 47 -54.04 -63.42 12.86
N THR A 48 -55.29 -63.10 12.56
CA THR A 48 -55.66 -62.06 11.59
C THR A 48 -55.16 -60.69 12.04
N LYS A 49 -55.38 -60.32 13.32
CA LYS A 49 -54.88 -59.06 13.88
C LYS A 49 -53.35 -58.99 13.88
N SER A 50 -52.68 -60.10 14.17
CA SER A 50 -51.21 -60.16 14.16
C SER A 50 -50.64 -59.98 12.75
N VAL A 51 -51.29 -60.56 11.73
CA VAL A 51 -50.92 -60.38 10.31
C VAL A 51 -51.17 -58.94 9.84
N GLU A 52 -52.31 -58.34 10.18
CA GLU A 52 -52.61 -56.94 9.85
C GLU A 52 -51.62 -55.96 10.49
N SER A 53 -51.25 -56.18 11.76
CA SER A 53 -50.23 -55.39 12.45
C SER A 53 -48.86 -55.50 11.74
N CYS A 54 -48.47 -56.71 11.34
CA CYS A 54 -47.23 -56.94 10.60
C CYS A 54 -47.25 -56.28 9.21
N GLN A 55 -48.38 -56.33 8.50
CA GLN A 55 -48.54 -55.61 7.23
C GLN A 55 -48.42 -54.09 7.40
N SER A 56 -48.97 -53.54 8.49
CA SER A 56 -48.84 -52.12 8.82
C SER A 56 -47.38 -51.73 9.06
N GLU A 57 -46.65 -52.48 9.89
CA GLU A 57 -45.22 -52.23 10.17
C GLU A 57 -44.36 -52.33 8.90
N VAL A 58 -44.60 -53.34 8.05
CA VAL A 58 -43.89 -53.47 6.76
C VAL A 58 -44.20 -52.29 5.83
N SER A 59 -45.43 -51.78 5.84
CA SER A 59 -45.82 -50.61 5.05
C SER A 59 -45.16 -49.31 5.52
N GLU A 60 -44.87 -49.20 6.82
CA GLU A 60 -44.19 -48.07 7.45
C GLU A 60 -42.69 -48.10 7.15
N VAL A 61 -42.04 -49.25 7.32
CA VAL A 61 -40.62 -49.44 6.92
C VAL A 61 -40.42 -49.16 5.43
N LYS A 62 -41.38 -49.54 4.58
CA LYS A 62 -41.32 -49.22 3.14
C LYS A 62 -41.41 -47.72 2.87
N ARG A 63 -42.22 -46.98 3.65
CA ARG A 63 -42.31 -45.51 3.55
C ARG A 63 -41.01 -44.85 4.00
N ASP A 64 -40.43 -45.29 5.11
CA ASP A 64 -39.15 -44.79 5.62
C ASP A 64 -38.01 -45.06 4.62
N MET A 65 -37.99 -46.24 4.00
CA MET A 65 -36.99 -46.58 2.99
C MET A 65 -37.11 -45.70 1.73
N VAL A 66 -38.34 -45.28 1.37
CA VAL A 66 -38.57 -44.33 0.27
C VAL A 66 -38.14 -42.91 0.67
N ALA A 67 -38.39 -42.48 1.91
CA ALA A 67 -37.93 -41.20 2.43
C ALA A 67 -36.39 -41.13 2.49
N ILE A 68 -35.73 -42.17 3.01
CA ILE A 68 -34.27 -42.29 3.03
C ILE A 68 -33.70 -42.30 1.62
N LYS A 69 -34.36 -42.98 0.66
CA LYS A 69 -33.94 -42.95 -0.74
C LYS A 69 -34.01 -41.53 -1.32
N HIS A 70 -35.08 -40.78 -1.03
CA HIS A 70 -35.21 -39.40 -1.47
C HIS A 70 -34.14 -38.50 -0.84
N GLU A 71 -33.84 -38.63 0.46
CA GLU A 71 -32.74 -37.88 1.08
C GLU A 71 -31.38 -38.26 0.48
N LEU A 72 -31.13 -39.54 0.22
CA LEU A 72 -29.91 -40.00 -0.44
C LEU A 72 -29.80 -39.42 -1.86
N ASP A 73 -30.89 -39.39 -2.62
CA ASP A 73 -30.95 -38.77 -3.95
C ASP A 73 -30.65 -37.25 -3.86
N THR A 74 -31.16 -36.54 -2.86
CA THR A 74 -30.83 -35.12 -2.65
C THR A 74 -29.37 -34.89 -2.24
N VAL A 75 -28.79 -35.76 -1.40
CA VAL A 75 -27.37 -35.69 -1.04
C VAL A 75 -26.48 -35.97 -2.26
N GLN A 76 -26.91 -36.90 -3.12
CA GLN A 76 -26.24 -37.20 -4.39
C GLN A 76 -26.26 -35.97 -5.31
N GLN A 77 -27.39 -35.28 -5.41
CA GLN A 77 -27.53 -34.05 -6.20
C GLN A 77 -26.66 -32.90 -5.67
N VAL A 78 -26.64 -32.67 -4.35
CA VAL A 78 -25.76 -31.66 -3.73
C VAL A 78 -24.28 -32.01 -3.93
N LYS A 79 -23.93 -33.28 -3.90
CA LYS A 79 -22.58 -33.74 -4.19
C LYS A 79 -22.18 -33.41 -5.63
N GLU A 80 -23.05 -33.67 -6.61
CA GLU A 80 -22.82 -33.33 -8.01
C GLU A 80 -22.65 -31.81 -8.21
N GLU A 81 -23.48 -30.97 -7.57
CA GLU A 81 -23.33 -29.50 -7.62
C GLU A 81 -21.98 -29.02 -7.03
N ILE A 82 -21.55 -29.61 -5.91
CA ILE A 82 -20.24 -29.31 -5.30
C ILE A 82 -19.08 -29.73 -6.23
N GLU A 83 -19.22 -30.86 -6.92
CA GLU A 83 -18.21 -31.38 -7.84
C GLU A 83 -18.10 -30.52 -9.10
N GLU A 84 -19.23 -30.06 -9.66
CA GLU A 84 -19.27 -29.06 -10.73
C GLU A 84 -18.66 -27.72 -10.32
N LEU A 85 -18.98 -27.24 -9.11
CA LEU A 85 -18.40 -26.01 -8.55
C LEU A 85 -16.89 -26.15 -8.36
N ARG A 86 -16.42 -27.29 -7.86
CA ARG A 86 -14.99 -27.58 -7.71
C ARG A 86 -14.29 -27.58 -9.07
N GLU A 87 -14.83 -28.28 -10.07
CA GLU A 87 -14.28 -28.25 -11.43
C GLU A 87 -14.29 -26.85 -12.04
N TYR A 88 -15.32 -26.06 -11.80
CA TYR A 88 -15.38 -24.67 -12.25
C TYR A 88 -14.30 -23.82 -11.59
N VAL A 89 -14.09 -23.96 -10.28
CA VAL A 89 -13.03 -23.28 -9.53
C VAL A 89 -11.64 -23.74 -10.00
N ASP A 90 -11.43 -25.02 -10.22
CA ASP A 90 -10.16 -25.55 -10.73
C ASP A 90 -9.86 -25.03 -12.15
N ARG A 91 -10.87 -24.98 -13.02
CA ARG A 91 -10.74 -24.37 -14.36
C ARG A 91 -10.41 -22.88 -14.28
N LEU A 92 -11.06 -22.13 -13.39
CA LEU A 92 -10.73 -20.72 -13.14
C LEU A 92 -9.30 -20.57 -12.58
N GLY A 93 -8.89 -21.48 -11.70
CA GLY A 93 -7.54 -21.56 -11.15
C GLY A 93 -6.49 -21.76 -12.25
N GLU A 94 -6.69 -22.73 -13.13
CA GLU A 94 -5.82 -22.98 -14.28
C GLU A 94 -5.81 -21.83 -15.28
N GLN A 95 -6.97 -21.23 -15.58
CA GLN A 95 -7.05 -20.08 -16.48
C GLN A 95 -6.32 -18.87 -15.89
N SER A 96 -6.51 -18.60 -14.60
CA SER A 96 -5.79 -17.56 -13.86
C SER A 96 -4.28 -17.83 -13.85
N HIS A 97 -3.87 -19.09 -13.64
CA HIS A 97 -2.47 -19.49 -13.66
C HIS A 97 -1.84 -19.34 -15.06
N ARG A 98 -2.52 -19.81 -16.12
CA ARG A 98 -2.10 -19.60 -17.52
C ARG A 98 -2.07 -18.14 -17.93
N ARG A 99 -3.01 -17.33 -17.41
CA ARG A 99 -3.02 -15.86 -17.60
C ARG A 99 -1.82 -15.21 -16.91
N LYS A 100 -1.51 -15.61 -15.68
CA LYS A 100 -0.29 -15.17 -14.97
C LYS A 100 0.98 -15.56 -15.72
N LEU A 101 1.08 -16.79 -16.22
CA LEU A 101 2.20 -17.25 -17.05
C LEU A 101 2.38 -16.42 -18.32
N ARG A 102 1.29 -16.12 -19.05
CA ARG A 102 1.34 -15.27 -20.25
C ARG A 102 1.69 -13.81 -19.94
N LEU A 103 1.22 -13.28 -18.81
CA LEU A 103 1.61 -11.94 -18.32
C LEU A 103 3.08 -11.92 -17.87
N LEU A 104 3.62 -13.04 -17.38
CA LEU A 104 5.05 -13.17 -17.04
C LEU A 104 5.93 -13.27 -18.29
N GLU A 105 5.43 -13.84 -19.39
CA GLU A 105 6.10 -13.86 -20.70
C GLU A 105 6.20 -12.47 -21.37
N GLN A 106 5.34 -11.51 -20.99
CA GLN A 106 5.46 -10.12 -21.43
C GLN A 106 6.70 -9.47 -20.80
N GLY A 107 7.82 -9.57 -21.50
CA GLY A 107 9.10 -8.99 -21.11
C GLY A 107 9.20 -7.48 -21.36
N LEU A 108 10.34 -6.91 -20.98
CA LEU A 108 10.69 -5.53 -21.22
C LEU A 108 10.93 -5.30 -22.72
N THR A 109 9.98 -4.69 -23.42
CA THR A 109 10.15 -4.37 -24.86
C THR A 109 11.07 -3.16 -25.05
N PHE A 110 11.70 -3.05 -26.22
CA PHE A 110 12.55 -1.90 -26.53
C PHE A 110 11.80 -0.56 -26.38
N PHE A 111 10.56 -0.49 -26.87
CA PHE A 111 9.76 0.72 -26.81
C PHE A 111 9.28 1.05 -25.39
N LEU A 112 8.99 0.04 -24.57
CA LEU A 112 8.69 0.23 -23.14
C LEU A 112 9.92 0.77 -22.40
N SER A 113 11.11 0.21 -22.64
CA SER A 113 12.37 0.72 -22.09
C SER A 113 12.62 2.18 -22.47
N TYR A 114 12.37 2.53 -23.73
CA TYR A 114 12.46 3.91 -24.21
C TYR A 114 11.51 4.84 -23.47
N ALA A 115 10.24 4.46 -23.31
CA ALA A 115 9.24 5.27 -22.59
C ALA A 115 9.57 5.43 -21.11
N ILE A 116 10.08 4.37 -20.46
CA ILE A 116 10.57 4.43 -19.07
C ILE A 116 11.76 5.39 -18.98
N LEU A 117 12.78 5.22 -19.84
CA LEU A 117 13.96 6.10 -19.85
C LEU A 117 13.57 7.57 -20.02
N ALA A 118 12.68 7.86 -20.97
CA ALA A 118 12.19 9.21 -21.21
C ALA A 118 11.47 9.79 -19.98
N ALA A 119 10.62 9.02 -19.30
CA ALA A 119 9.91 9.48 -18.11
C ALA A 119 10.84 9.71 -16.91
N VAL A 120 11.81 8.81 -16.73
CA VAL A 120 12.74 8.78 -15.59
C VAL A 120 13.68 9.99 -15.55
N LEU A 121 13.91 10.68 -16.68
CA LEU A 121 14.66 11.95 -16.71
C LEU A 121 14.12 13.00 -15.73
N GLY A 122 12.81 13.00 -15.44
CA GLY A 122 12.22 13.87 -14.43
C GLY A 122 12.67 13.55 -12.99
N MET A 123 12.91 12.27 -12.68
CA MET A 123 13.46 11.85 -11.39
C MET A 123 14.98 12.06 -11.30
N LEU A 124 15.69 11.95 -12.43
CA LEU A 124 17.08 12.37 -12.53
C LEU A 124 17.24 13.88 -12.23
N GLN A 125 16.35 14.70 -12.79
CA GLN A 125 16.28 16.13 -12.50
C GLN A 125 16.08 16.42 -11.00
N PHE A 126 15.20 15.65 -10.35
CA PHE A 126 14.99 15.76 -8.91
C PHE A 126 16.26 15.46 -8.11
N GLY A 127 16.95 14.36 -8.42
CA GLY A 127 18.23 14.01 -7.82
C GLY A 127 19.30 15.08 -8.00
N TYR A 128 19.45 15.57 -9.23
CA TYR A 128 20.43 16.60 -9.58
C TYR A 128 20.24 17.87 -8.77
N ASN A 129 19.03 18.42 -8.76
CA ASN A 129 18.74 19.68 -8.05
C ASN A 129 18.82 19.55 -6.53
N THR A 130 18.64 18.33 -6.01
CA THR A 130 18.82 18.04 -4.58
C THR A 130 20.28 18.15 -4.15
N GLY A 131 21.24 17.69 -4.95
CA GLY A 131 22.67 17.72 -4.59
C GLY A 131 23.45 18.93 -5.08
N VAL A 132 23.01 19.58 -6.15
CA VAL A 132 23.83 20.58 -6.88
C VAL A 132 24.18 21.84 -6.08
N ILE A 133 23.45 22.16 -4.99
CA ILE A 133 23.76 23.34 -4.16
C ILE A 133 24.96 23.11 -3.22
N ASN A 134 25.21 21.85 -2.84
CA ASN A 134 26.12 21.52 -1.73
C ASN A 134 27.58 21.85 -2.03
N ALA A 135 28.10 21.43 -3.20
CA ALA A 135 29.51 21.65 -3.54
C ALA A 135 29.91 23.13 -3.75
N PRO A 136 29.10 23.98 -4.43
CA PRO A 136 29.41 25.41 -4.61
C PRO A 136 28.92 26.31 -3.47
N GLU A 137 28.65 25.79 -2.27
CA GLU A 137 28.13 26.56 -1.12
C GLU A 137 28.93 27.85 -0.89
N VAL A 138 30.24 27.74 -0.70
CA VAL A 138 31.14 28.87 -0.42
C VAL A 138 31.14 29.89 -1.56
N ASN A 139 31.14 29.44 -2.81
CA ASN A 139 31.10 30.33 -3.99
C ASN A 139 29.79 31.12 -4.06
N ILE A 140 28.66 30.47 -3.76
CA ILE A 140 27.34 31.12 -3.74
C ILE A 140 27.27 32.15 -2.60
N GLU A 141 27.78 31.82 -1.41
CA GLU A 141 27.84 32.76 -0.29
C GLU A 141 28.70 33.99 -0.62
N ASN A 142 29.87 33.79 -1.22
CA ASN A 142 30.75 34.89 -1.64
C ASN A 142 30.06 35.77 -2.70
N PHE A 143 29.41 35.16 -3.69
CA PHE A 143 28.61 35.91 -4.67
C PHE A 143 27.51 36.76 -4.01
N MET A 144 26.81 36.22 -3.00
CA MET A 144 25.81 37.00 -2.27
C MET A 144 26.43 38.19 -1.53
N LYS A 145 27.61 38.02 -0.93
CA LYS A 145 28.37 39.11 -0.30
C LYS A 145 28.75 40.19 -1.31
N ASP A 146 29.29 39.80 -2.45
CA ASP A 146 29.75 40.71 -3.50
C ASP A 146 28.59 41.54 -4.09
N VAL A 147 27.46 40.89 -4.37
CA VAL A 147 26.25 41.58 -4.87
C VAL A 147 25.70 42.54 -3.82
N TYR A 148 25.65 42.12 -2.55
CA TYR A 148 25.17 42.98 -1.47
C TYR A 148 26.05 44.22 -1.32
N LYS A 149 27.38 44.03 -1.29
CA LYS A 149 28.36 45.11 -1.23
C LYS A 149 28.25 46.05 -2.41
N SER A 150 28.07 45.52 -3.63
CA SER A 150 27.86 46.33 -4.83
C SER A 150 26.58 47.16 -4.77
N ARG A 151 25.51 46.64 -4.15
CA ARG A 151 24.20 47.30 -4.09
C ARG A 151 24.08 48.34 -2.98
N TYR A 152 24.64 48.05 -1.80
CA TYR A 152 24.46 48.87 -0.59
C TYR A 152 25.73 49.58 -0.13
N GLY A 153 26.90 49.23 -0.66
CA GLY A 153 28.19 49.79 -0.25
C GLY A 153 28.70 49.29 1.10
N GLU A 154 28.00 48.34 1.73
CA GLU A 154 28.32 47.77 3.05
C GLU A 154 28.54 46.26 2.96
N ASP A 155 29.39 45.73 3.83
CA ASP A 155 29.60 44.28 3.95
C ASP A 155 28.48 43.66 4.78
N ILE A 156 27.84 42.63 4.23
CA ILE A 156 26.80 41.85 4.91
C ILE A 156 27.43 40.96 5.99
N GLN A 157 26.78 40.84 7.16
CA GLN A 157 27.21 39.94 8.22
C GLN A 157 27.16 38.46 7.77
N ASP A 158 28.15 37.67 8.17
CA ASP A 158 28.26 36.25 7.80
C ASP A 158 27.02 35.43 8.17
N ASP A 159 26.44 35.68 9.35
CA ASP A 159 25.22 34.98 9.78
C ASP A 159 24.00 35.30 8.88
N SER A 160 23.94 36.52 8.35
CA SER A 160 22.88 36.93 7.42
C SER A 160 23.05 36.25 6.05
N VAL A 161 24.28 36.08 5.57
CA VAL A 161 24.57 35.36 4.31
C VAL A 161 24.20 33.89 4.43
N LYS A 162 24.58 33.24 5.54
CA LYS A 162 24.21 31.85 5.83
C LYS A 162 22.70 31.67 5.86
N LEU A 163 21.96 32.64 6.41
CA LEU A 163 20.49 32.63 6.40
C LEU A 163 19.93 32.75 4.98
N LEU A 164 20.49 33.64 4.14
CA LEU A 164 20.11 33.77 2.73
C LEU A 164 20.39 32.49 1.94
N TYR A 165 21.54 31.87 2.16
CA TYR A 165 21.89 30.58 1.54
C TYR A 165 20.92 29.48 1.99
N SER A 166 20.65 29.37 3.30
CA SER A 166 19.67 28.43 3.85
C SER A 166 18.27 28.61 3.25
N LEU A 167 17.87 29.86 3.01
CA LEU A 167 16.62 30.18 2.30
C LEU A 167 16.67 29.70 0.84
N ALA A 168 17.79 29.86 0.13
CA ALA A 168 18.00 29.35 -1.22
C ALA A 168 17.84 27.82 -1.32
N VAL A 169 18.38 27.10 -0.33
CA VAL A 169 18.26 25.64 -0.21
C VAL A 169 16.81 25.26 0.09
N SER A 170 16.18 25.94 1.05
CA SER A 170 14.88 25.54 1.61
C SER A 170 13.69 25.89 0.71
N ILE A 171 13.76 26.99 -0.06
CA ILE A 171 12.66 27.40 -0.96
C ILE A 171 12.37 26.35 -2.05
N PHE A 172 13.36 25.53 -2.40
CA PHE A 172 13.19 24.36 -3.27
C PHE A 172 12.15 23.37 -2.70
N ALA A 173 12.18 23.11 -1.39
CA ALA A 173 11.23 22.21 -0.74
C ALA A 173 9.81 22.79 -0.70
N ILE A 174 9.65 24.11 -0.57
CA ILE A 174 8.35 24.80 -0.68
C ILE A 174 7.78 24.64 -2.09
N GLY A 175 8.63 24.84 -3.12
CA GLY A 175 8.24 24.56 -4.50
C GLY A 175 7.82 23.10 -4.68
N GLY A 176 8.60 22.15 -4.15
CA GLY A 176 8.31 20.72 -4.18
C GLY A 176 6.98 20.35 -3.54
N MET A 177 6.64 21.00 -2.43
CA MET A 177 5.36 20.85 -1.75
C MET A 177 4.19 21.26 -2.65
N LEU A 178 4.28 22.44 -3.28
CA LEU A 178 3.24 22.94 -4.19
C LEU A 178 3.12 22.03 -5.43
N GLY A 179 4.25 21.65 -6.03
CA GLY A 179 4.29 20.77 -7.19
C GLY A 179 3.72 19.38 -6.90
N GLY A 180 4.12 18.77 -5.78
CA GLY A 180 3.62 17.46 -5.36
C GLY A 180 2.12 17.47 -5.09
N PHE A 181 1.61 18.50 -4.41
CA PHE A 181 0.18 18.65 -4.14
C PHE A 181 -0.65 18.83 -5.42
N CYS A 182 -0.17 19.63 -6.37
CA CYS A 182 -0.86 19.86 -7.64
C CYS A 182 -0.70 18.72 -8.66
N GLY A 183 0.19 17.75 -8.41
CA GLY A 183 0.53 16.67 -9.35
C GLY A 183 -0.68 15.85 -9.81
N GLY A 184 -1.54 15.43 -8.88
CA GLY A 184 -2.76 14.68 -9.21
C GLY A 184 -3.76 15.46 -10.06
N MET A 185 -3.92 16.76 -9.78
CA MET A 185 -4.82 17.64 -10.54
C MET A 185 -4.33 17.81 -11.99
N ILE A 186 -3.02 18.03 -12.16
CA ILE A 186 -2.41 18.16 -13.49
C ILE A 186 -2.49 16.83 -14.25
N ALA A 187 -2.21 15.70 -13.60
CA ALA A 187 -2.26 14.37 -14.21
C ALA A 187 -3.65 14.00 -14.75
N ASN A 188 -4.71 14.41 -14.06
CA ASN A 188 -6.09 14.16 -14.48
C ASN A 188 -6.55 15.12 -15.58
N ARG A 189 -6.16 16.40 -15.48
CA ARG A 189 -6.58 17.42 -16.46
C ARG A 189 -5.88 17.29 -17.81
N PHE A 190 -4.56 17.14 -17.80
CA PHE A 190 -3.71 17.16 -19.00
C PHE A 190 -3.21 15.77 -19.43
N GLY A 191 -3.48 14.73 -18.64
CA GLY A 191 -2.86 13.41 -18.83
C GLY A 191 -1.49 13.34 -18.18
N ARG A 192 -0.88 12.14 -18.19
CA ARG A 192 0.39 11.89 -17.52
C ARG A 192 1.54 12.41 -18.38
N LYS A 193 1.57 12.05 -19.66
CA LYS A 193 2.51 12.59 -20.66
C LYS A 193 2.31 14.09 -20.83
N GLY A 194 1.06 14.56 -20.97
CA GLY A 194 0.79 15.99 -21.08
C GLY A 194 1.26 16.79 -19.87
N GLY A 195 1.06 16.26 -18.66
CA GLY A 195 1.57 16.82 -17.41
C GLY A 195 3.10 16.91 -17.39
N LEU A 196 3.81 15.86 -17.81
CA LEU A 196 5.27 15.84 -17.88
C LEU A 196 5.82 16.85 -18.92
N LEU A 197 5.18 16.99 -20.08
CA LEU A 197 5.56 17.99 -21.09
C LEU A 197 5.42 19.43 -20.56
N LEU A 198 4.30 19.74 -19.90
CA LEU A 198 4.08 21.03 -19.26
C LEU A 198 5.12 21.28 -18.16
N ASN A 199 5.41 20.24 -17.37
CA ASN A 199 6.37 20.33 -16.28
C ASN A 199 7.78 20.68 -16.76
N ASN A 200 8.21 20.18 -17.92
CA ASN A 200 9.53 20.49 -18.48
C ASN A 200 9.72 21.97 -18.78
N LEU A 201 8.66 22.72 -19.11
CA LEU A 201 8.74 24.17 -19.27
C LEU A 201 9.15 24.84 -17.96
N LEU A 202 8.57 24.41 -16.83
CA LEU A 202 8.98 24.90 -15.50
C LEU A 202 10.43 24.54 -15.20
N GLY A 203 10.86 23.33 -15.54
CA GLY A 203 12.25 22.88 -15.36
C GLY A 203 13.24 23.75 -16.14
N ILE A 204 12.94 24.09 -17.39
CA ILE A 204 13.78 24.96 -18.23
C ILE A 204 13.82 26.38 -17.67
N VAL A 205 12.66 26.96 -17.33
CA VAL A 205 12.60 28.32 -16.77
C VAL A 205 13.39 28.40 -15.46
N GLY A 206 13.22 27.42 -14.56
CA GLY A 206 13.96 27.37 -13.31
C GLY A 206 15.47 27.27 -13.51
N ALA A 207 15.92 26.40 -14.42
CA ALA A 207 17.34 26.21 -14.72
C ALA A 207 17.98 27.46 -15.35
N VAL A 208 17.29 28.09 -16.31
CA VAL A 208 17.76 29.32 -16.97
C VAL A 208 17.88 30.46 -15.97
N LEU A 209 16.88 30.66 -15.09
CA LEU A 209 16.95 31.68 -14.04
C LEU A 209 18.15 31.47 -13.12
N MET A 210 18.39 30.24 -12.67
CA MET A 210 19.57 29.96 -11.83
C MET A 210 20.88 30.18 -12.59
N GLY A 211 20.98 29.75 -13.85
CA GLY A 211 22.18 29.95 -14.67
C GLY A 211 22.49 31.41 -14.97
N CYS A 212 21.47 32.26 -15.06
CA CYS A 212 21.61 33.69 -15.31
C CYS A 212 21.86 34.54 -14.05
N THR A 213 21.85 33.94 -12.84
CA THR A 213 22.00 34.67 -11.56
C THR A 213 23.25 35.56 -11.54
N LYS A 214 24.42 35.02 -11.90
CA LYS A 214 25.69 35.77 -11.90
C LYS A 214 25.76 36.79 -13.04
N LEU A 215 25.14 36.50 -14.19
CA LEU A 215 25.11 37.41 -15.34
C LEU A 215 24.39 38.72 -15.01
N PHE A 216 23.27 38.65 -14.28
CA PHE A 216 22.48 39.82 -13.90
C PHE A 216 22.88 40.41 -12.54
N GLN A 217 23.79 39.77 -11.79
CA GLN A 217 24.19 40.20 -10.44
C GLN A 217 22.99 40.31 -9.48
N LEU A 218 22.05 39.35 -9.57
CA LEU A 218 20.83 39.29 -8.76
C LEU A 218 20.72 37.94 -8.07
N TYR A 219 20.97 37.88 -6.76
CA TYR A 219 20.75 36.65 -5.98
C TYR A 219 19.26 36.28 -5.88
N GLU A 220 18.33 37.20 -6.18
CA GLU A 220 16.89 36.93 -6.23
C GLU A 220 16.52 35.92 -7.33
N PHE A 221 17.26 35.89 -8.44
CA PHE A 221 17.05 34.92 -9.52
C PHE A 221 17.35 33.49 -9.06
N LEU A 222 18.30 33.33 -8.14
CA LEU A 222 18.59 32.04 -7.53
C LEU A 222 17.39 31.54 -6.71
N PHE A 223 16.78 32.41 -5.89
CA PHE A 223 15.60 32.05 -5.09
C PHE A 223 14.41 31.68 -5.97
N LEU A 224 14.10 32.51 -6.98
CA LEU A 224 13.00 32.25 -7.90
C LEU A 224 13.23 30.99 -8.73
N GLY A 225 14.45 30.80 -9.25
CA GLY A 225 14.85 29.61 -9.98
C GLY A 225 14.74 28.34 -9.12
N ARG A 226 15.21 28.39 -7.86
CA ARG A 226 15.08 27.29 -6.89
C ARG A 226 13.64 26.96 -6.54
N PHE A 227 12.79 27.98 -6.39
CA PHE A 227 11.36 27.77 -6.17
C PHE A 227 10.70 27.08 -7.37
N ILE A 228 10.90 27.59 -8.59
CA ILE A 228 10.29 27.05 -9.81
C ILE A 228 10.79 25.63 -10.08
N ILE A 229 12.08 25.37 -9.92
CA ILE A 229 12.62 24.02 -10.10
C ILE A 229 12.17 23.08 -8.97
N GLY A 230 11.90 23.62 -7.78
CA GLY A 230 11.20 22.93 -6.71
C GLY A 230 9.82 22.44 -7.16
N VAL A 231 9.01 23.34 -7.74
CA VAL A 231 7.69 22.97 -8.31
C VAL A 231 7.84 21.89 -9.38
N ASN A 232 8.85 22.02 -10.25
CA ASN A 232 9.16 21.01 -11.27
C ASN A 232 9.46 19.63 -10.66
N CYS A 233 10.35 19.58 -9.68
CA CYS A 233 10.72 18.34 -8.99
C CYS A 233 9.53 17.75 -8.22
N GLY A 234 8.73 18.58 -7.54
CA GLY A 234 7.50 18.16 -6.86
C GLY A 234 6.53 17.47 -7.81
N LEU A 235 6.29 18.06 -8.98
CA LEU A 235 5.45 17.47 -10.02
C LEU A 235 6.04 16.15 -10.55
N ASN A 236 7.36 16.07 -10.75
CA ASN A 236 8.02 14.84 -11.18
C ASN A 236 7.86 13.69 -10.18
N THR A 237 7.93 13.98 -8.86
CA THR A 237 7.71 12.95 -7.82
C THR A 237 6.32 12.33 -7.85
N SER A 238 5.34 13.00 -8.46
CA SER A 238 3.97 12.48 -8.62
C SER A 238 3.71 11.92 -10.01
N LEU A 239 4.11 12.63 -11.07
CA LEU A 239 3.79 12.30 -12.45
C LEU A 239 4.61 11.13 -12.99
N VAL A 240 5.91 11.05 -12.66
CA VAL A 240 6.79 10.01 -13.21
C VAL A 240 6.41 8.61 -12.70
N PRO A 241 6.23 8.38 -11.38
CA PRO A 241 5.77 7.08 -10.90
C PRO A 241 4.40 6.68 -11.45
N MET A 242 3.49 7.65 -11.59
CA MET A 242 2.17 7.42 -12.17
C MET A 242 2.26 6.98 -13.64
N TYR A 243 3.00 7.73 -14.47
CA TYR A 243 3.17 7.38 -15.87
C TYR A 243 3.81 6.00 -16.04
N ILE A 244 4.90 5.72 -15.32
CA ILE A 244 5.63 4.45 -15.43
C ILE A 244 4.77 3.28 -14.98
N SER A 245 4.06 3.40 -13.85
CA SER A 245 3.19 2.33 -13.36
C SER A 245 2.01 2.04 -14.29
N GLU A 246 1.52 3.04 -15.02
CA GLU A 246 0.38 2.90 -15.92
C GLU A 246 0.74 2.38 -17.32
N ILE A 247 1.98 2.57 -17.79
CA ILE A 247 2.48 1.99 -19.06
C ILE A 247 3.04 0.57 -18.88
N ALA A 248 3.44 0.22 -17.65
CA ALA A 248 4.12 -1.03 -17.35
C ALA A 248 3.19 -2.24 -17.29
N PRO A 249 3.68 -3.42 -17.69
CA PRO A 249 2.98 -4.67 -17.46
C PRO A 249 3.02 -5.04 -15.98
N LEU A 250 1.99 -5.77 -15.53
CA LEU A 250 1.77 -6.11 -14.12
C LEU A 250 2.99 -6.75 -13.44
N ASN A 251 3.68 -7.64 -14.14
CA ASN A 251 4.87 -8.35 -13.67
C ASN A 251 6.05 -7.41 -13.36
N LEU A 252 6.15 -6.26 -14.02
CA LEU A 252 7.27 -5.31 -13.87
C LEU A 252 6.94 -4.09 -13.00
N ARG A 253 5.66 -3.81 -12.71
CA ARG A 253 5.24 -2.62 -11.95
C ARG A 253 5.97 -2.45 -10.61
N GLY A 254 6.18 -3.54 -9.87
CA GLY A 254 6.89 -3.51 -8.57
C GLY A 254 8.36 -3.10 -8.70
N GLY A 255 9.06 -3.60 -9.72
CA GLY A 255 10.45 -3.24 -9.98
C GLY A 255 10.62 -1.80 -10.47
N LEU A 256 9.61 -1.22 -11.11
CA LEU A 256 9.76 0.10 -11.73
C LEU A 256 9.79 1.28 -10.74
N GLY A 257 9.27 1.10 -9.53
CA GLY A 257 9.49 2.07 -8.44
C GLY A 257 10.99 2.24 -8.12
N THR A 258 11.79 1.20 -8.33
CA THR A 258 13.24 1.25 -8.08
C THR A 258 14.00 2.02 -9.15
N VAL A 259 13.51 2.03 -10.39
CA VAL A 259 14.12 2.82 -11.48
C VAL A 259 14.00 4.32 -11.17
N ASN A 260 12.88 4.75 -10.60
CA ASN A 260 12.71 6.14 -10.13
C ASN A 260 13.73 6.49 -9.05
N GLN A 261 13.88 5.64 -8.04
CA GLN A 261 14.84 5.86 -6.96
C GLN A 261 16.28 5.87 -7.49
N LEU A 262 16.61 4.96 -8.40
CA LEU A 262 17.93 4.89 -9.04
C LEU A 262 18.24 6.17 -9.82
N ALA A 263 17.27 6.74 -10.52
CA ALA A 263 17.48 7.98 -11.24
C ALA A 263 17.73 9.17 -10.30
N VAL A 264 17.06 9.22 -9.15
CA VAL A 264 17.35 10.22 -8.12
C VAL A 264 18.78 10.09 -7.63
N THR A 265 19.25 8.88 -7.33
CA THR A 265 20.62 8.68 -6.82
C THR A 265 21.68 8.92 -7.89
N VAL A 266 21.42 8.57 -9.15
CA VAL A 266 22.30 8.92 -10.28
C VAL A 266 22.34 10.42 -10.49
N GLY A 267 21.19 11.12 -10.45
CA GLY A 267 21.14 12.58 -10.54
C GLY A 267 21.92 13.25 -9.42
N LEU A 268 21.78 12.76 -8.19
CA LEU A 268 22.54 13.21 -7.02
C LEU A 268 24.05 13.06 -7.26
N LEU A 269 24.50 11.88 -7.66
CA LEU A 269 25.92 11.61 -7.96
C LEU A 269 26.44 12.52 -9.08
N LEU A 270 25.69 12.69 -10.16
CA LEU A 270 26.08 13.58 -11.26
C LEU A 270 26.27 15.02 -10.79
N SER A 271 25.39 15.53 -9.92
CA SER A 271 25.53 16.88 -9.37
C SER A 271 26.78 17.05 -8.50
N GLN A 272 27.13 16.02 -7.72
CA GLN A 272 28.32 16.03 -6.86
C GLN A 272 29.61 15.93 -7.68
N VAL A 273 29.63 15.08 -8.71
CA VAL A 273 30.79 14.95 -9.61
C VAL A 273 31.01 16.25 -10.37
N LEU A 274 29.98 16.84 -10.97
CA LEU A 274 30.13 18.12 -11.70
C LEU A 274 30.47 19.30 -10.77
N GLY A 275 30.09 19.20 -9.49
CA GLY A 275 30.31 20.23 -8.48
C GLY A 275 31.73 20.35 -7.94
N ILE A 276 32.68 19.51 -8.36
CA ILE A 276 34.08 19.65 -7.92
C ILE A 276 34.77 20.84 -8.60
N GLU A 277 35.78 21.41 -7.92
CA GLU A 277 36.55 22.55 -8.42
C GLU A 277 37.23 22.28 -9.76
N GLN A 278 37.64 21.04 -10.02
CA GLN A 278 38.30 20.66 -11.27
C GLN A 278 37.33 20.66 -12.48
N ILE A 279 36.01 20.77 -12.25
CA ILE A 279 34.98 20.71 -13.30
C ILE A 279 34.19 22.03 -13.36
N LEU A 280 33.16 22.19 -12.53
CA LEU A 280 32.29 23.39 -12.54
C LEU A 280 32.07 23.98 -11.14
N GLY A 281 32.66 23.41 -10.09
CA GLY A 281 32.62 23.94 -8.72
C GLY A 281 33.55 25.13 -8.49
N THR A 282 33.80 25.94 -9.52
CA THR A 282 34.64 27.15 -9.44
C THR A 282 33.77 28.40 -9.34
N ASP A 283 34.40 29.53 -9.02
CA ASP A 283 33.69 30.80 -8.88
C ASP A 283 33.01 31.27 -10.17
N GLU A 284 33.59 30.94 -11.32
CA GLU A 284 32.97 31.17 -12.64
C GLU A 284 32.07 30.02 -13.11
N GLY A 285 32.30 28.80 -12.63
CA GLY A 285 31.62 27.59 -13.08
C GLY A 285 30.27 27.31 -12.40
N TRP A 286 30.06 27.75 -11.15
CA TRP A 286 28.86 27.39 -10.39
C TRP A 286 27.52 27.83 -11.01
N PRO A 287 27.40 28.98 -11.73
CA PRO A 287 26.15 29.32 -12.40
C PRO A 287 25.86 28.35 -13.55
N VAL A 288 26.90 27.93 -14.28
CA VAL A 288 26.79 26.91 -15.34
C VAL A 288 26.38 25.57 -14.74
N LEU A 289 26.95 25.18 -13.60
CA LEU A 289 26.55 23.98 -12.87
C LEU A 289 25.05 23.96 -12.55
N LEU A 290 24.50 25.06 -12.04
CA LEU A 290 23.06 25.18 -11.80
C LEU A 290 22.24 25.22 -13.11
N GLY A 291 22.77 25.88 -14.14
CA GLY A 291 22.14 25.97 -15.46
C GLY A 291 22.07 24.65 -16.22
N LEU A 292 23.01 23.72 -15.99
CA LEU A 292 23.00 22.37 -16.58
C LEU A 292 21.77 21.53 -16.18
N ALA A 293 21.03 21.96 -15.16
CA ALA A 293 19.71 21.43 -14.85
C ALA A 293 18.71 21.60 -16.02
N VAL A 294 19.03 22.37 -17.07
CA VAL A 294 18.23 22.48 -18.29
C VAL A 294 18.32 21.22 -19.19
N CYS A 295 19.38 20.42 -19.05
CA CYS A 295 19.64 19.31 -19.95
C CYS A 295 18.59 18.18 -19.84
N PRO A 296 18.25 17.65 -18.64
CA PRO A 296 17.23 16.63 -18.51
C PRO A 296 15.85 17.03 -19.05
N PRO A 297 15.29 18.23 -18.78
CA PRO A 297 13.98 18.61 -19.33
C PRO A 297 14.00 18.85 -20.84
N ILE A 298 15.09 19.38 -21.42
CA ILE A 298 15.22 19.48 -22.90
C ILE A 298 15.25 18.08 -23.52
N LEU A 299 16.07 17.18 -22.98
CA LEU A 299 16.13 15.81 -23.46
C LEU A 299 14.77 15.11 -23.30
N GLN A 300 14.08 15.32 -22.18
CA GLN A 300 12.75 14.78 -21.97
C GLN A 300 11.73 15.36 -22.98
N LEU A 301 11.75 16.66 -23.27
CA LEU A 301 10.93 17.26 -24.34
C LEU A 301 11.25 16.69 -25.72
N ALA A 302 12.48 16.27 -25.96
CA ALA A 302 12.91 15.62 -27.20
C ALA A 302 12.62 14.11 -27.25
N LEU A 303 12.24 13.45 -26.15
CA LEU A 303 11.97 12.01 -26.14
C LEU A 303 10.48 11.69 -25.90
N LEU A 304 9.85 12.43 -25.00
CA LEU A 304 8.48 12.17 -24.54
C LEU A 304 7.40 12.34 -25.63
N PRO A 305 7.52 13.24 -26.64
CA PRO A 305 6.51 13.36 -27.71
C PRO A 305 6.30 12.07 -28.50
N TRP A 306 7.34 11.25 -28.67
CA TRP A 306 7.26 9.94 -29.34
C TRP A 306 6.68 8.83 -28.44
N CYS A 307 6.62 9.06 -27.13
CA CYS A 307 5.99 8.13 -26.19
C CYS A 307 4.46 8.24 -26.28
N PRO A 308 3.70 7.15 -26.08
CA PRO A 308 2.25 7.20 -26.00
C PRO A 308 1.81 7.86 -24.69
N GLU A 309 0.59 8.40 -24.66
CA GLU A 309 -0.04 8.74 -23.38
C GLU A 309 -0.38 7.44 -22.62
N SER A 310 -0.58 7.54 -21.30
CA SER A 310 -0.97 6.42 -20.45
C SER A 310 -2.20 5.69 -21.00
N PRO A 311 -2.11 4.37 -21.28
CA PRO A 311 -3.27 3.58 -21.71
C PRO A 311 -4.41 3.61 -20.70
N ARG A 312 -4.08 3.64 -19.39
CA ARG A 312 -5.07 3.76 -18.31
C ARG A 312 -5.79 5.10 -18.35
N TYR A 313 -5.07 6.19 -18.55
CA TYR A 313 -5.67 7.51 -18.68
C TYR A 313 -6.61 7.59 -19.89
N LEU A 314 -6.17 7.07 -21.03
CA LEU A 314 -6.97 7.04 -22.26
C LEU A 314 -8.24 6.21 -22.10
N LEU A 315 -8.13 5.02 -21.48
CA LEU A 315 -9.25 4.12 -21.30
C LEU A 315 -10.23 4.62 -20.22
N ILE A 316 -9.74 4.90 -19.01
CA ILE A 316 -10.59 5.17 -17.84
C ILE A 316 -11.04 6.63 -17.81
N THR A 317 -10.12 7.58 -17.99
CA THR A 317 -10.43 9.01 -17.83
C THR A 317 -11.01 9.63 -19.10
N LYS A 318 -10.49 9.26 -20.28
CA LYS A 318 -10.97 9.80 -21.56
C LYS A 318 -12.00 8.94 -22.27
N GLN A 319 -12.16 7.67 -21.87
CA GLN A 319 -13.07 6.71 -22.53
C GLN A 319 -12.73 6.52 -24.02
N TRP A 320 -11.43 6.61 -24.38
CA TRP A 320 -10.90 6.46 -25.73
C TRP A 320 -10.22 5.10 -25.91
N GLU A 321 -11.05 4.06 -26.01
CA GLU A 321 -10.61 2.66 -26.01
C GLU A 321 -9.66 2.31 -27.18
N GLU A 322 -9.95 2.78 -28.39
CA GLU A 322 -9.11 2.52 -29.56
C GLU A 322 -7.73 3.16 -29.48
N GLU A 323 -7.61 4.31 -28.80
CA GLU A 323 -6.32 4.93 -28.56
C GLU A 323 -5.53 4.20 -27.47
N ALA A 324 -6.21 3.74 -26.41
CA ALA A 324 -5.61 2.90 -25.38
C ALA A 324 -5.06 1.59 -25.97
N ARG A 325 -5.83 0.92 -26.86
CA ARG A 325 -5.37 -0.26 -27.62
C ARG A 325 -4.14 0.04 -28.46
N ARG A 326 -4.14 1.15 -29.21
CA ARG A 326 -2.99 1.57 -30.03
C ARG A 326 -1.75 1.84 -29.18
N ALA A 327 -1.91 2.48 -28.02
CA ALA A 327 -0.83 2.71 -27.08
C ALA A 327 -0.25 1.40 -26.53
N LEU A 328 -1.10 0.47 -26.09
CA LEU A 328 -0.66 -0.85 -25.59
C LEU A 328 0.04 -1.67 -26.67
N ARG A 329 -0.47 -1.71 -27.91
CA ARG A 329 0.17 -2.47 -28.99
C ARG A 329 1.61 -2.01 -29.23
N ARG A 330 1.86 -0.70 -29.13
CA ARG A 330 3.21 -0.14 -29.20
C ARG A 330 4.06 -0.50 -27.98
N LEU A 331 3.52 -0.41 -26.78
CA LEU A 331 4.24 -0.71 -25.53
C LEU A 331 4.56 -2.19 -25.36
N ARG A 332 3.64 -3.08 -25.77
CA ARG A 332 3.77 -4.54 -25.65
C ARG A 332 4.41 -5.19 -26.87
N ALA A 333 4.58 -4.45 -27.98
CA ALA A 333 5.02 -4.98 -29.27
C ALA A 333 4.21 -6.21 -29.71
N SER A 334 2.93 -6.27 -29.33
CA SER A 334 2.03 -7.39 -29.55
C SER A 334 0.63 -6.89 -29.87
N ASN A 335 -0.10 -7.63 -30.70
CA ASN A 335 -1.50 -7.35 -31.01
C ASN A 335 -2.46 -7.92 -29.95
N GLN A 336 -1.98 -8.82 -29.08
CA GLN A 336 -2.77 -9.45 -28.01
C GLN A 336 -2.79 -8.55 -26.77
N VAL A 337 -3.56 -7.47 -26.81
CA VAL A 337 -3.67 -6.48 -25.71
C VAL A 337 -5.00 -6.53 -24.96
N GLU A 338 -5.92 -7.41 -25.37
CA GLU A 338 -7.25 -7.46 -24.74
C GLU A 338 -7.21 -7.98 -23.31
N GLU A 339 -6.22 -8.79 -22.94
CA GLU A 339 -6.04 -9.19 -21.55
C GLU A 339 -5.62 -8.02 -20.65
N ASP A 340 -4.79 -7.09 -21.15
CA ASP A 340 -4.42 -5.84 -20.47
C ASP A 340 -5.64 -4.88 -20.39
N ILE A 341 -6.46 -4.80 -21.44
CA ILE A 341 -7.68 -3.96 -21.45
C ILE A 341 -8.70 -4.46 -20.43
N GLU A 342 -8.98 -5.77 -20.41
CA GLU A 342 -9.95 -6.36 -19.49
C GLU A 342 -9.45 -6.29 -18.04
N GLU A 343 -8.14 -6.39 -17.80
CA GLU A 343 -7.54 -6.10 -16.49
C GLU A 343 -7.82 -4.65 -16.07
N MET A 344 -7.53 -3.66 -16.92
CA MET A 344 -7.76 -2.26 -16.58
C MET A 344 -9.24 -1.96 -16.31
N ARG A 345 -10.17 -2.58 -17.05
CA ARG A 345 -11.61 -2.51 -16.77
C ARG A 345 -12.01 -3.20 -15.47
N ALA A 346 -11.39 -4.33 -15.14
CA ALA A 346 -11.62 -4.99 -13.86
C ALA A 346 -11.14 -4.12 -12.69
N GLU A 347 -9.98 -3.46 -12.84
CA GLU A 347 -9.50 -2.50 -11.85
C GLU A 347 -10.39 -1.26 -11.75
N GLU A 348 -10.90 -0.73 -12.87
CA GLU A 348 -11.86 0.37 -12.87
C GLU A 348 -13.15 -0.02 -12.14
N ARG A 349 -13.72 -1.20 -12.41
CA ARG A 349 -14.89 -1.72 -11.70
C ARG A 349 -14.63 -1.86 -10.20
N ALA A 350 -13.45 -2.36 -9.82
CA ALA A 350 -13.05 -2.44 -8.41
C ALA A 350 -12.88 -1.06 -7.78
N GLN A 351 -12.36 -0.07 -8.52
CA GLN A 351 -12.20 1.30 -8.06
C GLN A 351 -13.54 2.02 -7.94
N GLN A 352 -14.51 1.76 -8.82
CA GLN A 352 -15.88 2.30 -8.73
C GLN A 352 -16.69 1.65 -7.60
N ALA A 353 -16.38 0.40 -7.24
CA ALA A 353 -16.99 -0.28 -6.10
C ALA A 353 -16.58 0.34 -4.75
N GLU A 354 -15.43 1.02 -4.69
CA GLU A 354 -14.99 1.79 -3.52
C GLU A 354 -15.26 3.28 -3.71
N ALA A 355 -15.94 3.93 -2.75
CA ALA A 355 -16.08 5.38 -2.79
C ALA A 355 -14.71 6.06 -2.68
N THR A 356 -14.44 7.03 -3.56
CA THR A 356 -13.24 7.87 -3.44
C THR A 356 -13.35 8.73 -2.19
N ILE A 357 -12.31 8.71 -1.36
CA ILE A 357 -12.29 9.45 -0.09
C ILE A 357 -11.43 10.70 -0.28
N SER A 358 -11.98 11.87 0.08
CA SER A 358 -11.23 13.12 0.08
C SER A 358 -10.16 13.15 1.18
N MET A 359 -9.17 14.04 1.06
CA MET A 359 -8.12 14.19 2.09
C MET A 359 -8.70 14.52 3.47
N MET A 360 -9.73 15.37 3.53
CA MET A 360 -10.38 15.74 4.80
C MET A 360 -11.15 14.57 5.41
N GLU A 361 -11.92 13.84 4.60
CA GLU A 361 -12.61 12.63 5.07
C GLU A 361 -11.63 11.57 5.55
N LEU A 362 -10.49 11.43 4.88
CA LEU A 362 -9.45 10.48 5.28
C LEU A 362 -8.83 10.84 6.65
N ILE A 363 -8.56 12.12 6.89
CA ILE A 363 -8.02 12.61 8.17
C ILE A 363 -9.05 12.42 9.31
N CYS A 364 -10.33 12.63 9.02
CA CYS A 364 -11.41 12.48 10.00
C CYS A 364 -11.86 11.02 10.20
N SER A 365 -11.47 10.09 9.32
CA SER A 365 -11.94 8.70 9.34
C SER A 365 -11.32 7.91 10.50
N PRO A 366 -12.11 7.41 11.47
CA PRO A 366 -11.59 6.65 12.60
C PRO A 366 -11.06 5.27 12.19
N THR A 367 -11.56 4.68 11.11
CA THR A 367 -11.12 3.37 10.61
C THR A 367 -9.78 3.44 9.87
N LEU A 368 -9.52 4.55 9.16
CA LEU A 368 -8.30 4.76 8.38
C LEU A 368 -7.21 5.55 9.12
N ARG A 369 -7.51 6.03 10.32
CA ARG A 369 -6.58 6.80 11.17
C ARG A 369 -5.28 6.05 11.47
N SER A 370 -5.34 4.76 11.80
CA SER A 370 -4.14 3.98 12.12
C SER A 370 -3.20 3.80 10.91
N PRO A 371 -3.68 3.35 9.74
CA PRO A 371 -2.89 3.37 8.49
C PRO A 371 -2.35 4.75 8.14
N LEU A 372 -3.14 5.82 8.33
CA LEU A 372 -2.72 7.18 8.04
C LEU A 372 -1.58 7.64 8.95
N ILE A 373 -1.70 7.44 10.27
CA ILE A 373 -0.64 7.78 11.22
C ILE A 373 0.65 7.03 10.86
N ILE A 374 0.56 5.76 10.46
CA ILE A 374 1.75 5.02 10.02
C ILE A 374 2.34 5.65 8.77
N GLY A 375 1.54 5.90 7.72
CA GLY A 375 2.02 6.56 6.50
C GLY A 375 2.72 7.90 6.80
N VAL A 376 2.11 8.74 7.65
CA VAL A 376 2.69 10.01 8.11
C VAL A 376 4.03 9.81 8.81
N VAL A 377 4.08 8.93 9.82
CA VAL A 377 5.31 8.71 10.60
C VAL A 377 6.42 8.11 9.74
N MET A 378 6.09 7.26 8.76
CA MET A 378 7.07 6.72 7.81
C MET A 378 7.69 7.83 6.94
N GLN A 379 6.91 8.83 6.52
CA GLN A 379 7.46 9.97 5.76
C GLN A 379 8.31 10.88 6.65
N LEU A 380 7.88 11.10 7.90
CA LEU A 380 8.68 11.83 8.88
C LEU A 380 9.99 11.11 9.20
N SER A 381 9.97 9.77 9.33
CA SER A 381 11.18 8.99 9.63
C SER A 381 12.21 9.04 8.51
N GLN A 382 11.79 9.22 7.25
CA GLN A 382 12.70 9.46 6.15
C GLN A 382 13.42 10.81 6.28
N GLN A 383 12.66 11.89 6.48
CA GLN A 383 13.18 13.25 6.37
C GLN A 383 13.85 13.73 7.66
N LEU A 384 13.23 13.47 8.81
CA LEU A 384 13.77 13.80 10.14
C LEU A 384 14.84 12.81 10.61
N SER A 385 15.25 11.86 9.77
CA SER A 385 16.44 11.04 10.01
C SER A 385 17.73 11.85 10.02
N GLY A 386 17.75 13.02 9.38
CA GLY A 386 18.94 13.84 9.16
C GLY A 386 19.62 13.62 7.80
N ILE A 387 19.06 12.80 6.92
CA ILE A 387 19.66 12.54 5.60
C ILE A 387 19.78 13.79 4.72
N ASN A 388 18.81 14.71 4.75
CA ASN A 388 18.89 15.93 3.95
C ASN A 388 19.97 16.88 4.45
N ALA A 389 20.25 16.88 5.76
CA ALA A 389 21.38 17.62 6.28
C ALA A 389 22.70 17.11 5.66
N VAL A 390 22.82 15.79 5.50
CA VAL A 390 23.95 15.18 4.77
C VAL A 390 23.92 15.56 3.29
N PHE A 391 22.77 15.46 2.60
CA PHE A 391 22.74 15.77 1.16
C PHE A 391 22.98 17.24 0.82
N TYR A 392 22.50 18.17 1.65
CA TYR A 392 22.64 19.61 1.41
C TYR A 392 23.95 20.18 1.94
N TYR A 393 24.50 19.61 3.01
CA TYR A 393 25.63 20.21 3.74
C TYR A 393 26.76 19.21 4.04
N SER A 394 26.91 18.09 3.31
CA SER A 394 27.99 17.12 3.57
C SER A 394 29.38 17.73 3.42
N THR A 395 29.60 18.62 2.44
CA THR A 395 30.91 19.28 2.26
C THR A 395 31.26 20.06 3.52
N LEU A 396 30.33 20.88 4.02
CA LEU A 396 30.46 21.61 5.28
C LEU A 396 30.68 20.67 6.48
N LEU A 397 29.98 19.54 6.54
CA LEU A 397 30.13 18.55 7.61
C LEU A 397 31.52 17.91 7.64
N PHE A 398 32.09 17.58 6.48
CA PHE A 398 33.43 17.03 6.39
C PHE A 398 34.51 18.07 6.67
N ILE A 399 34.36 19.30 6.19
CA ILE A 399 35.26 20.41 6.56
C ILE A 399 35.22 20.62 8.08
N SER A 400 34.02 20.64 8.67
CA SER A 400 33.83 20.75 10.11
C SER A 400 34.45 19.59 10.91
N SER A 401 34.69 18.43 10.28
CA SER A 401 35.34 17.28 10.91
C SER A 401 36.87 17.30 10.80
N GLY A 402 37.44 18.30 10.12
CA GLY A 402 38.87 18.50 9.95
C GLY A 402 39.42 18.10 8.57
N LEU A 403 38.55 17.73 7.61
CA LEU A 403 39.00 17.50 6.23
C LEU A 403 39.33 18.83 5.54
N THR A 404 40.28 18.78 4.62
CA THR A 404 40.50 19.87 3.65
C THR A 404 39.29 20.01 2.72
N GLU A 405 39.08 21.18 2.16
CA GLU A 405 37.95 21.44 1.23
C GLU A 405 37.94 20.46 0.04
N GLU A 406 39.10 20.19 -0.56
CA GLU A 406 39.24 19.23 -1.65
C GLU A 406 38.85 17.81 -1.22
N SER A 407 39.37 17.32 -0.10
CA SER A 407 39.06 15.97 0.38
C SER A 407 37.60 15.83 0.82
N ALA A 408 36.99 16.90 1.36
CA ALA A 408 35.57 16.95 1.70
C ALA A 408 34.66 16.85 0.46
N LYS A 409 35.02 17.52 -0.65
CA LYS A 409 34.31 17.41 -1.93
C LYS A 409 34.39 15.98 -2.48
N PHE A 410 35.56 15.34 -2.42
CA PHE A 410 35.70 13.93 -2.81
C PHE A 410 34.93 12.95 -1.91
N ALA A 411 34.93 13.17 -0.59
CA ALA A 411 34.15 12.37 0.34
C ALA A 411 32.63 12.50 0.07
N THR A 412 32.18 13.69 -0.33
CA THR A 412 30.79 13.94 -0.76
C THR A 412 30.42 13.15 -2.01
N ILE A 413 31.31 12.99 -3.00
CA ILE A 413 31.07 12.08 -4.14
C ILE A 413 30.89 10.63 -3.68
N GLY A 414 31.65 10.22 -2.65
CA GLY A 414 31.49 8.90 -2.02
C GLY A 414 30.07 8.63 -1.53
N ILE A 415 29.38 9.65 -1.01
CA ILE A 415 27.97 9.56 -0.60
C ILE A 415 27.08 9.21 -1.81
N GLY A 416 27.22 9.93 -2.93
CA GLY A 416 26.46 9.65 -4.15
C GLY A 416 26.73 8.26 -4.73
N ALA A 417 27.99 7.84 -4.75
CA ALA A 417 28.40 6.54 -5.28
C ALA A 417 27.82 5.39 -4.45
N ILE A 418 27.89 5.50 -3.11
CA ILE A 418 27.28 4.55 -2.18
C ILE A 418 25.77 4.54 -2.35
N MET A 419 25.12 5.70 -2.50
CA MET A 419 23.67 5.78 -2.71
C MET A 419 23.26 5.00 -3.96
N VAL A 420 23.96 5.16 -5.08
CA VAL A 420 23.69 4.40 -6.31
C VAL A 420 23.88 2.90 -6.08
N GLY A 421 25.04 2.49 -5.52
CA GLY A 421 25.35 1.08 -5.27
C GLY A 421 24.35 0.42 -4.33
N MET A 422 24.03 1.06 -3.20
CA MET A 422 23.09 0.54 -2.21
C MET A 422 21.64 0.57 -2.69
N THR A 423 21.27 1.50 -3.58
CA THR A 423 19.94 1.49 -4.20
C THR A 423 19.77 0.24 -5.06
N LEU A 424 20.80 -0.23 -5.78
CA LEU A 424 20.74 -1.48 -6.53
C LEU A 424 20.66 -2.70 -5.61
N VAL A 425 21.35 -2.67 -4.47
CA VAL A 425 21.35 -3.76 -3.47
C VAL A 425 20.04 -3.83 -2.69
N SER A 426 19.37 -2.70 -2.42
CA SER A 426 18.16 -2.68 -1.62
C SER A 426 16.97 -3.36 -2.31
N ILE A 427 16.97 -3.42 -3.65
CA ILE A 427 15.93 -4.06 -4.47
C ILE A 427 15.77 -5.55 -4.12
N PRO A 428 16.76 -6.43 -4.38
CA PRO A 428 16.63 -7.85 -4.06
C PRO A 428 16.47 -8.08 -2.56
N LEU A 429 16.97 -7.16 -1.72
CA LEU A 429 16.88 -7.26 -0.28
C LEU A 429 15.45 -7.03 0.22
N MET A 430 14.72 -6.08 -0.35
CA MET A 430 13.31 -5.80 -0.03
C MET A 430 12.40 -7.01 -0.27
N ASP A 431 12.64 -7.74 -1.36
CA ASP A 431 11.89 -8.94 -1.68
C ASP A 431 12.23 -10.12 -0.75
N ARG A 432 13.48 -10.22 -0.27
CA ARG A 432 13.93 -11.32 0.59
C ARG A 432 13.58 -11.11 2.07
N THR A 433 13.85 -9.93 2.63
CA THR A 433 13.83 -9.71 4.08
C THR A 433 12.50 -9.17 4.60
N GLY A 434 11.75 -8.42 3.78
CA GLY A 434 10.51 -7.76 4.21
C GLY A 434 10.71 -6.28 4.56
N ARG A 435 9.61 -5.51 4.53
CA ARG A 435 9.63 -4.05 4.56
C ARG A 435 9.90 -3.53 5.97
N ARG A 436 9.21 -4.08 6.97
CA ARG A 436 9.34 -3.63 8.37
C ARG A 436 10.75 -3.86 8.89
N THR A 437 11.28 -5.06 8.62
CA THR A 437 12.60 -5.48 9.08
C THR A 437 13.72 -4.60 8.50
N LEU A 438 13.68 -4.29 7.20
CA LEU A 438 14.68 -3.42 6.58
C LEU A 438 14.59 -1.98 7.04
N HIS A 439 13.38 -1.46 7.28
CA HIS A 439 13.22 -0.13 7.85
C HIS A 439 13.82 -0.06 9.26
N LEU A 440 13.63 -1.09 10.09
CA LEU A 440 14.24 -1.18 11.43
C LEU A 440 15.76 -1.27 11.38
N TYR A 441 16.33 -2.07 10.48
CA TYR A 441 17.78 -2.14 10.30
C TYR A 441 18.36 -0.80 9.83
N GLY A 442 17.69 -0.14 8.88
CA GLY A 442 18.11 1.17 8.40
C GLY A 442 18.06 2.24 9.50
N LEU A 443 16.93 2.40 10.20
CA LEU A 443 16.83 3.36 11.31
C LEU A 443 17.82 3.05 12.44
N GLY A 444 18.01 1.77 12.78
CA GLY A 444 18.92 1.35 13.85
C GLY A 444 20.39 1.60 13.49
N GLY A 445 20.79 1.30 12.26
CA GLY A 445 22.14 1.62 11.78
C GLY A 445 22.39 3.12 11.70
N MET A 446 21.44 3.89 11.17
CA MET A 446 21.52 5.35 11.17
C MET A 446 21.67 5.90 12.58
N PHE A 447 20.94 5.38 13.57
CA PHE A 447 21.07 5.78 14.98
C PHE A 447 22.47 5.51 15.54
N ILE A 448 23.05 4.34 15.28
CA ILE A 448 24.40 4.01 15.75
C ILE A 448 25.43 4.95 15.12
N PHE A 449 25.35 5.14 13.80
CA PHE A 449 26.32 5.97 13.09
C PHE A 449 26.14 7.46 13.34
N SER A 450 24.94 7.95 13.67
CA SER A 450 24.76 9.35 14.11
C SER A 450 25.41 9.63 15.47
N ILE A 451 25.45 8.65 16.37
CA ILE A 451 26.24 8.73 17.61
C ILE A 451 27.74 8.74 17.28
N PHE A 452 28.22 7.89 16.37
CA PHE A 452 29.64 7.92 15.96
C PHE A 452 30.04 9.23 15.28
N ILE A 453 29.18 9.84 14.46
CA ILE A 453 29.41 11.19 13.92
C ILE A 453 29.60 12.21 15.05
N THR A 454 28.72 12.17 16.07
CA THR A 454 28.80 13.06 17.23
C THR A 454 30.10 12.84 18.01
N ILE A 455 30.48 11.59 18.27
CA ILE A 455 31.74 11.25 18.95
C ILE A 455 32.95 11.74 18.15
N SER A 456 32.95 11.57 16.82
CA SER A 456 34.02 12.06 15.97
C SER A 456 34.16 13.58 16.06
N PHE A 457 33.05 14.33 16.14
CA PHE A 457 33.10 15.79 16.32
C PHE A 457 33.63 16.23 17.69
N LEU A 458 33.37 15.47 18.75
CA LEU A 458 33.83 15.81 20.09
C LEU A 458 35.33 15.54 20.30
N ILE A 459 35.89 14.55 19.61
CA ILE A 459 37.27 14.08 19.84
C ILE A 459 38.23 14.52 18.72
N LYS A 460 37.72 15.20 17.67
CA LYS A 460 38.54 15.63 16.51
C LYS A 460 39.77 16.47 16.89
N GLU A 461 39.69 17.29 17.93
CA GLU A 461 40.79 18.17 18.36
C GLU A 461 41.86 17.43 19.18
N MET A 462 41.55 16.23 19.67
CA MET A 462 42.48 15.43 20.46
C MET A 462 43.26 14.42 19.60
N ILE A 463 42.71 14.04 18.44
CA ILE A 463 43.18 12.92 17.63
C ILE A 463 42.97 13.21 16.14
N ASP A 464 44.06 13.43 15.39
CA ASP A 464 44.03 13.81 13.97
C ASP A 464 43.36 12.77 13.04
N TRP A 465 43.35 11.48 13.41
CA TRP A 465 42.71 10.44 12.58
C TRP A 465 41.18 10.38 12.71
N MET A 466 40.57 11.11 13.66
CA MET A 466 39.11 11.12 13.88
C MET A 466 38.32 11.67 12.67
N SER A 467 38.95 12.51 11.85
CA SER A 467 38.38 12.99 10.59
C SER A 467 38.01 11.83 9.65
N TYR A 468 38.82 10.77 9.59
CA TYR A 468 38.51 9.56 8.81
C TYR A 468 37.36 8.76 9.42
N LEU A 469 37.27 8.69 10.74
CA LEU A 469 36.14 8.04 11.42
C LEU A 469 34.83 8.78 11.13
N SER A 470 34.86 10.11 11.08
CA SER A 470 33.70 10.93 10.68
C SER A 470 33.25 10.58 9.26
N VAL A 471 34.18 10.49 8.30
CA VAL A 471 33.88 10.08 6.92
C VAL A 471 33.24 8.70 6.87
N VAL A 472 33.87 7.69 7.49
CA VAL A 472 33.33 6.32 7.53
C VAL A 472 31.95 6.28 8.19
N SER A 473 31.73 7.08 9.22
CA SER A 473 30.45 7.14 9.93
C SER A 473 29.35 7.76 9.08
N VAL A 474 29.62 8.87 8.39
CA VAL A 474 28.66 9.50 7.46
C VAL A 474 28.36 8.57 6.28
N LEU A 475 29.37 7.93 5.69
CA LEU A 475 29.17 6.98 4.59
C LEU A 475 28.33 5.78 5.05
N SER A 476 28.61 5.24 6.23
CA SER A 476 27.82 4.13 6.80
C SER A 476 26.39 4.56 7.14
N PHE A 477 26.19 5.77 7.67
CA PHE A 477 24.86 6.35 7.89
C PHE A 477 24.04 6.38 6.58
N VAL A 478 24.66 6.78 5.47
CA VAL A 478 24.05 6.80 4.14
C VAL A 478 23.74 5.38 3.62
N VAL A 479 24.62 4.40 3.87
CA VAL A 479 24.35 2.98 3.55
C VAL A 479 23.05 2.52 4.22
N PHE A 480 22.91 2.76 5.52
CA PHE A 480 21.72 2.32 6.27
C PHE A 480 20.45 3.06 5.86
N PHE A 481 20.55 4.33 5.47
CA PHE A 481 19.44 5.05 4.86
C PHE A 481 18.95 4.38 3.56
N ALA A 482 19.88 4.06 2.66
CA ALA A 482 19.58 3.46 1.36
C ALA A 482 18.97 2.04 1.47
N VAL A 483 19.29 1.31 2.53
CA VAL A 483 18.75 -0.04 2.78
C VAL A 483 17.25 -0.03 3.12
N GLY A 484 16.74 1.00 3.79
CA GLY A 484 15.36 1.00 4.29
C GLY A 484 14.64 2.34 4.22
N PRO A 485 15.01 3.34 5.05
CA PRO A 485 14.31 4.63 5.12
C PRO A 485 14.17 5.39 3.78
N GLY A 486 15.02 5.13 2.79
CA GLY A 486 14.93 5.77 1.47
C GLY A 486 13.69 5.37 0.65
N SER A 487 13.42 4.08 0.48
CA SER A 487 12.37 3.60 -0.45
C SER A 487 11.10 3.11 0.25
N ILE A 488 11.23 2.55 1.46
CA ILE A 488 10.16 1.83 2.16
C ILE A 488 8.98 2.74 2.55
N PRO A 489 9.16 4.00 3.00
CA PRO A 489 8.04 4.88 3.34
C PRO A 489 7.01 5.06 2.21
N TRP A 490 7.49 5.22 0.98
CA TRP A 490 6.65 5.35 -0.20
C TRP A 490 5.88 4.06 -0.50
N MET A 491 6.55 2.92 -0.41
CA MET A 491 5.95 1.60 -0.66
C MET A 491 4.91 1.24 0.39
N ILE A 492 5.22 1.38 1.68
CA ILE A 492 4.28 1.08 2.78
C ILE A 492 3.05 1.99 2.69
N THR A 493 3.22 3.27 2.35
CA THR A 493 2.07 4.17 2.18
C THR A 493 1.13 3.69 1.07
N ALA A 494 1.66 3.16 -0.04
CA ALA A 494 0.81 2.61 -1.10
C ALA A 494 0.14 1.27 -0.72
N GLU A 495 0.84 0.42 0.05
CA GLU A 495 0.38 -0.90 0.49
C GLU A 495 -0.67 -0.84 1.63
N LEU A 496 -0.67 0.24 2.43
CA LEU A 496 -1.56 0.41 3.59
C LEU A 496 -3.00 0.81 3.24
N PHE A 497 -3.25 1.25 2.01
CA PHE A 497 -4.55 1.80 1.59
C PHE A 497 -5.11 1.07 0.37
N SER A 498 -6.43 0.84 0.37
CA SER A 498 -7.17 0.35 -0.79
C SER A 498 -7.29 1.43 -1.87
N GLN A 499 -7.88 1.08 -3.01
CA GLN A 499 -7.89 1.94 -4.19
C GLN A 499 -8.62 3.28 -3.95
N GLY A 500 -9.70 3.29 -3.16
CA GLY A 500 -10.46 4.51 -2.84
C GLY A 500 -9.64 5.59 -2.09
N PRO A 501 -9.12 5.32 -0.87
CA PRO A 501 -8.38 6.29 -0.07
C PRO A 501 -6.91 6.49 -0.47
N ARG A 502 -6.29 5.56 -1.22
CA ARG A 502 -4.86 5.61 -1.54
C ARG A 502 -4.40 6.91 -2.20
N PRO A 503 -5.11 7.51 -3.18
CA PRO A 503 -4.69 8.77 -3.77
C PRO A 503 -4.61 9.93 -2.76
N ALA A 504 -5.59 10.02 -1.85
CA ALA A 504 -5.60 11.00 -0.78
C ALA A 504 -4.46 10.76 0.23
N ALA A 505 -4.24 9.49 0.61
CA ALA A 505 -3.16 9.11 1.52
C ALA A 505 -1.77 9.45 0.95
N MET A 506 -1.54 9.14 -0.33
CA MET A 506 -0.30 9.48 -1.02
C MET A 506 -0.08 10.99 -1.11
N SER A 507 -1.15 11.77 -1.36
CA SER A 507 -1.07 13.24 -1.39
C SER A 507 -0.66 13.83 -0.04
N ILE A 508 -1.25 13.33 1.05
CA ILE A 508 -0.88 13.72 2.43
C ILE A 508 0.56 13.31 2.73
N ALA A 509 0.98 12.12 2.33
CA ALA A 509 2.35 11.64 2.50
C ALA A 509 3.37 12.53 1.78
N VAL A 510 3.10 12.91 0.52
CA VAL A 510 3.92 13.87 -0.25
C VAL A 510 4.02 15.21 0.47
N LEU A 511 2.89 15.77 0.92
CA LEU A 511 2.86 17.05 1.64
C LEU A 511 3.76 17.02 2.88
N ILE A 512 3.62 15.97 3.69
CA ILE A 512 4.38 15.80 4.94
C ILE A 512 5.86 15.57 4.66
N ASN A 513 6.18 14.81 3.63
CA ASN A 513 7.56 14.57 3.21
C ASN A 513 8.26 15.89 2.83
N TRP A 514 7.65 16.70 1.95
CA TRP A 514 8.21 17.99 1.55
C TRP A 514 8.25 19.01 2.69
N MET A 515 7.25 19.01 3.57
CA MET A 515 7.23 19.87 4.76
C MET A 515 8.36 19.51 5.73
N ALA A 516 8.57 18.23 6.02
CA ALA A 516 9.66 17.79 6.88
C ALA A 516 11.03 18.07 6.25
N ASN A 517 11.15 17.91 4.93
CA ASN A 517 12.35 18.31 4.19
C ASN A 517 12.64 19.82 4.40
N PHE A 518 11.64 20.67 4.18
CA PHE A 518 11.77 22.12 4.39
C PHE A 518 12.25 22.47 5.81
N LEU A 519 11.67 21.84 6.84
CA LEU A 519 12.06 22.06 8.24
C LEU A 519 13.52 21.69 8.51
N VAL A 520 14.00 20.58 7.95
CA VAL A 520 15.42 20.19 8.08
C VAL A 520 16.32 21.15 7.32
N GLY A 521 15.96 21.52 6.08
CA GLY A 521 16.74 22.42 5.24
C GLY A 521 16.99 23.78 5.90
N ILE A 522 15.95 24.38 6.48
CA ILE A 522 16.03 25.72 7.11
C ILE A 522 16.55 25.66 8.54
N GLY A 523 16.24 24.59 9.28
CA GLY A 523 16.58 24.46 10.69
C GLY A 523 18.01 23.96 10.93
N PHE A 524 18.59 23.21 9.99
CA PHE A 524 19.88 22.56 10.19
C PHE A 524 21.05 23.54 10.42
N PRO A 525 21.23 24.62 9.63
CA PRO A 525 22.34 25.56 9.86
C PRO A 525 22.28 26.25 11.23
N THR A 526 21.08 26.69 11.66
CA THR A 526 20.87 27.25 13.00
C THR A 526 21.19 26.22 14.08
N MET A 527 20.72 24.98 13.90
CA MET A 527 21.02 23.88 14.82
C MET A 527 22.54 23.59 14.88
N LYS A 528 23.23 23.65 13.73
CA LYS A 528 24.68 23.46 13.65
C LYS A 528 25.45 24.53 14.40
N ASN A 529 25.03 25.80 14.30
CA ASN A 529 25.65 26.89 15.03
C ASN A 529 25.38 26.83 16.54
N SER A 530 24.17 26.44 16.96
CA SER A 530 23.82 26.39 18.39
C SER A 530 24.31 25.15 19.13
N LEU A 531 24.35 23.99 18.46
CA LEU A 531 24.74 22.71 19.07
C LEU A 531 26.18 22.30 18.74
N GLU A 532 26.82 22.95 17.76
CA GLU A 532 28.21 22.71 17.34
C GLU A 532 28.52 21.22 17.10
N ASN A 533 29.23 20.57 18.02
CA ASN A 533 29.64 19.17 17.94
C ASN A 533 28.47 18.19 18.21
N TYR A 534 27.40 18.66 18.86
CA TYR A 534 26.22 17.87 19.23
C TYR A 534 25.10 17.88 18.18
N THR A 535 25.35 18.44 17.00
CA THR A 535 24.34 18.69 15.95
C THR A 535 23.55 17.44 15.50
N PHE A 536 24.15 16.25 15.58
CA PHE A 536 23.48 15.00 15.20
C PHE A 536 22.66 14.34 16.33
N LEU A 537 22.75 14.82 17.58
CA LEU A 537 21.98 14.25 18.70
C LEU A 537 20.45 14.38 18.54
N PRO A 538 19.89 15.52 18.07
CA PRO A 538 18.46 15.61 17.79
C PRO A 538 17.99 14.56 16.76
N PHE A 539 18.78 14.33 15.70
CA PHE A 539 18.49 13.28 14.72
C PHE A 539 18.56 11.88 15.35
N SER A 540 19.55 11.60 16.22
CA SER A 540 19.61 10.35 16.98
C SER A 540 18.36 10.13 17.83
N ALA A 541 17.85 11.17 18.49
CA ALA A 541 16.61 11.09 19.28
C ALA A 541 15.40 10.76 18.38
N PHE A 542 15.26 11.43 17.24
CA PHE A 542 14.21 11.12 16.27
C PHE A 542 14.32 9.69 15.73
N LEU A 543 15.52 9.25 15.36
CA LEU A 543 15.78 7.88 14.89
C LEU A 543 15.36 6.84 15.93
N ALA A 544 15.68 7.05 17.21
CA ALA A 544 15.24 6.17 18.29
C ALA A 544 13.71 6.13 18.43
N ILE A 545 13.05 7.29 18.37
CA ILE A 545 11.57 7.40 18.42
C ILE A 545 10.94 6.64 17.25
N PHE A 546 11.43 6.86 16.02
CA PHE A 546 10.91 6.20 14.83
C PHE A 546 11.21 4.70 14.82
N TRP A 547 12.35 4.27 15.35
CA TRP A 547 12.68 2.86 15.51
C TRP A 547 11.68 2.19 16.45
N ILE A 548 11.42 2.78 17.62
CA ILE A 548 10.44 2.26 18.59
C ILE A 548 9.04 2.23 17.98
N PHE A 549 8.64 3.30 17.28
CA PHE A 549 7.35 3.34 16.60
C PHE A 549 7.23 2.24 15.54
N THR A 550 8.25 2.08 14.69
CA THR A 550 8.28 1.06 13.65
C THR A 550 8.21 -0.34 14.26
N TYR A 551 8.93 -0.57 15.35
CA TYR A 551 8.90 -1.84 16.05
C TYR A 551 7.51 -2.14 16.63
N LYS A 552 6.81 -1.14 17.18
CA LYS A 552 5.52 -1.36 17.87
C LYS A 552 4.27 -1.28 16.98
N LYS A 553 4.28 -0.45 15.93
CA LYS A 553 3.06 -0.03 15.22
C LYS A 553 3.04 -0.40 13.75
N VAL A 554 4.19 -0.52 13.08
CA VAL A 554 4.24 -0.79 11.64
C VAL A 554 4.05 -2.29 11.39
N PRO A 555 3.03 -2.71 10.63
CA PRO A 555 2.85 -4.11 10.27
C PRO A 555 3.85 -4.52 9.17
N GLU A 556 4.14 -5.81 9.08
CA GLU A 556 4.80 -6.35 7.88
C GLU A 556 3.78 -6.50 6.76
N THR A 557 4.06 -5.88 5.61
CA THR A 557 3.20 -5.84 4.42
C THR A 557 3.65 -6.83 3.34
N LYS A 558 4.87 -7.38 3.45
CA LYS A 558 5.39 -8.35 2.47
C LYS A 558 4.43 -9.53 2.27
N ASN A 559 4.09 -9.79 1.01
CA ASN A 559 3.25 -10.90 0.56
C ASN A 559 1.86 -10.93 1.20
N LYS A 560 1.33 -9.79 1.65
CA LYS A 560 -0.01 -9.69 2.22
C LYS A 560 -0.96 -8.94 1.30
N THR A 561 -2.22 -9.33 1.32
CA THR A 561 -3.29 -8.57 0.68
C THR A 561 -3.68 -7.36 1.52
N PHE A 562 -4.35 -6.39 0.90
CA PHE A 562 -4.88 -5.23 1.64
C PHE A 562 -5.84 -5.66 2.76
N GLU A 563 -6.71 -6.63 2.51
CA GLU A 563 -7.67 -7.14 3.50
C GLU A 563 -6.97 -7.78 4.69
N GLU A 564 -5.91 -8.55 4.45
CA GLU A 564 -5.08 -9.13 5.51
C GLU A 564 -4.40 -8.04 6.35
N ILE A 565 -3.87 -6.99 5.72
CA ILE A 565 -3.28 -5.84 6.40
C ILE A 565 -4.33 -5.11 7.26
N LEU A 566 -5.53 -4.89 6.73
CA LEU A 566 -6.64 -4.27 7.47
C LEU A 566 -7.10 -5.16 8.65
N GLY A 567 -7.10 -6.48 8.46
CA GLY A 567 -7.36 -7.47 9.51
C GLY A 567 -6.40 -7.34 10.70
N LEU A 568 -5.12 -7.03 10.47
CA LEU A 568 -4.14 -6.78 11.53
C LEU A 568 -4.52 -5.56 12.39
N PHE A 569 -5.06 -4.51 11.79
CA PHE A 569 -5.51 -3.32 12.52
C PHE A 569 -6.80 -3.58 13.32
N ARG A 570 -7.70 -4.42 12.80
CA ARG A 570 -8.95 -4.80 13.50
C ARG A 570 -8.68 -5.67 14.73
N HIS A 571 -7.78 -6.66 14.63
CA HIS A 571 -7.40 -7.49 15.77
C HIS A 571 -6.66 -6.71 16.88
N GLY A 572 -5.86 -5.70 16.52
CA GLY A 572 -5.21 -4.81 17.49
C GLY A 572 -6.19 -3.96 18.32
N ASN A 573 -7.25 -3.44 17.69
CA ASN A 573 -8.32 -2.72 18.38
C ASN A 573 -9.25 -3.66 19.17
N GLY A 574 -9.45 -4.90 18.72
CA GLY A 574 -10.24 -5.92 19.44
C GLY A 574 -9.67 -6.24 20.82
N ARG A 575 -8.33 -6.32 20.98
CA ARG A 575 -7.69 -6.48 22.30
C ARG A 575 -7.89 -5.25 23.21
N SER A 576 -7.90 -4.05 22.66
CA SER A 576 -8.15 -2.82 23.44
C SER A 576 -9.61 -2.73 23.90
N MET A 577 -10.54 -3.20 23.07
CA MET A 577 -11.97 -3.26 23.39
C MET A 577 -12.25 -4.37 24.41
N LEU A 578 -11.66 -5.56 24.24
CA LEU A 578 -11.75 -6.65 25.22
C LEU A 578 -11.15 -6.25 26.58
N ASN A 579 -10.03 -5.51 26.59
CA ASN A 579 -9.45 -4.98 27.81
C ASN A 579 -10.32 -3.89 28.46
N CYS A 580 -11.01 -3.06 27.68
CA CYS A 580 -11.99 -2.08 28.23
C CYS A 580 -13.24 -2.77 28.77
N VAL A 581 -13.75 -3.80 28.08
CA VAL A 581 -14.87 -4.61 28.54
C VAL A 581 -14.50 -5.34 29.82
N ASN A 582 -13.34 -6.00 29.88
CA ASN A 582 -12.85 -6.65 31.10
C ASN A 582 -12.61 -5.67 32.26
N ALA A 583 -12.17 -4.44 31.97
CA ALA A 583 -11.99 -3.39 32.98
C ALA A 583 -13.34 -2.79 33.46
N LEU A 584 -14.37 -2.78 32.61
CA LEU A 584 -15.73 -2.40 32.97
C LEU A 584 -16.40 -3.51 33.79
N GLU A 585 -16.22 -4.77 33.42
CA GLU A 585 -16.73 -5.94 34.13
C GLU A 585 -16.19 -6.04 35.57
N GLN A 586 -14.94 -5.63 35.78
CA GLN A 586 -14.32 -5.56 37.12
C GLN A 586 -14.82 -4.40 37.99
N ARG A 587 -15.48 -3.39 37.39
CA ARG A 587 -16.05 -2.23 38.11
C ARG A 587 -17.54 -2.35 38.39
N MET A 588 -18.20 -3.41 37.92
CA MET A 588 -19.61 -3.65 38.17
C MET A 588 -19.85 -4.22 39.59
N PRO A 589 -20.90 -3.77 40.31
CA PRO A 589 -21.31 -4.37 41.57
C PRO A 589 -21.61 -5.88 41.42
N PRO A 590 -21.37 -6.71 42.45
CA PRO A 590 -21.53 -8.17 42.36
C PRO A 590 -22.92 -8.63 41.89
N ALA A 591 -23.96 -7.85 42.19
CA ALA A 591 -25.33 -8.14 41.79
C ALA A 591 -25.59 -8.05 40.28
N GLU A 592 -24.94 -7.11 39.57
CA GLU A 592 -25.09 -6.97 38.11
C GLU A 592 -24.25 -8.02 37.36
N ARG A 593 -23.12 -8.43 37.94
CA ARG A 593 -22.27 -9.49 37.39
C ARG A 593 -22.96 -10.86 37.42
N ALA A 594 -23.75 -11.14 38.47
CA ALA A 594 -24.55 -12.36 38.59
C ALA A 594 -25.72 -12.39 37.60
N ALA A 595 -26.35 -11.24 37.32
CA ALA A 595 -27.47 -11.16 36.37
C ALA A 595 -27.04 -11.45 34.91
N LEU A 596 -25.82 -11.07 34.53
CA LEU A 596 -25.25 -11.37 33.21
C LEU A 596 -24.87 -12.85 33.04
N MET A 597 -24.29 -13.49 34.05
CA MET A 597 -23.96 -14.93 33.98
C MET A 597 -25.20 -15.83 33.94
N VAL A 598 -26.30 -15.43 34.59
CA VAL A 598 -27.57 -16.18 34.53
C VAL A 598 -28.26 -16.07 33.16
N ALA A 599 -27.95 -15.03 32.36
CA ALA A 599 -28.48 -14.88 31.00
C ALA A 599 -27.74 -15.77 29.98
N GLU A 600 -26.49 -16.16 30.27
CA GLU A 600 -25.65 -16.99 29.39
C GLU A 600 -25.84 -18.51 29.60
N GLU A 601 -26.52 -18.91 30.69
CA GLU A 601 -26.62 -20.33 31.11
C GLU A 601 -27.94 -21.03 30.71
N LYS A 602 -28.65 -20.55 29.67
CA LYS A 602 -29.76 -21.31 29.06
C LYS A 602 -29.30 -22.02 27.78
N PRO A 603 -29.36 -23.37 27.72
CA PRO A 603 -28.96 -24.10 26.53
C PRO A 603 -30.03 -23.96 25.44
N HIS A 604 -29.57 -23.62 24.23
CA HIS A 604 -30.35 -23.78 22.99
C HIS A 604 -30.65 -25.27 22.75
N PRO A 605 -31.91 -25.68 22.56
CA PRO A 605 -32.23 -26.91 21.84
C PRO A 605 -32.31 -26.63 20.33
N ASP A 606 -31.77 -27.57 19.57
CA ASP A 606 -31.70 -27.57 18.12
C ASP A 606 -33.05 -27.51 17.41
N SER A 607 -32.95 -27.01 16.18
CA SER A 607 -33.98 -26.83 15.16
C SER A 607 -34.60 -28.14 14.65
N SER A 608 -35.93 -28.26 14.71
CA SER A 608 -36.78 -28.76 13.61
C SER A 608 -38.25 -28.77 14.02
N ALA A 609 -39.08 -27.93 13.39
CA ALA A 609 -40.47 -28.19 12.97
C ALA A 609 -41.29 -26.89 12.90
N SER A 610 -41.63 -26.54 11.65
CA SER A 610 -42.98 -26.22 11.19
C SER A 610 -43.70 -24.98 11.74
N GLU A 611 -43.83 -24.02 10.84
CA GLU A 611 -45.07 -23.33 10.45
C GLU A 611 -46.13 -22.92 11.50
N ARG A 612 -46.45 -21.63 11.38
CA ARG A 612 -47.77 -21.00 11.54
C ARG A 612 -48.39 -21.03 12.93
N SER A 613 -48.19 -19.92 13.64
CA SER A 613 -49.30 -19.25 14.32
C SER A 613 -49.03 -17.75 14.46
N SER A 614 -49.93 -16.95 13.88
CA SER A 614 -50.43 -15.65 14.36
C SER A 614 -49.43 -14.48 14.46
N ARG A 615 -49.43 -13.51 13.53
CA ARG A 615 -50.32 -12.32 13.56
C ARG A 615 -50.52 -11.76 14.98
N GLU A 616 -49.88 -10.64 15.31
CA GLU A 616 -50.55 -9.37 15.67
C GLU A 616 -49.58 -8.16 15.80
N LEU A 617 -50.02 -7.06 15.16
CA LEU A 617 -49.72 -5.61 15.24
C LEU A 617 -48.28 -5.06 15.43
N VAL A 618 -47.76 -4.50 14.32
CA VAL A 618 -46.82 -3.37 14.31
C VAL A 618 -47.52 -2.16 13.65
N PRO A 619 -47.43 -0.91 14.18
CA PRO A 619 -48.08 0.23 13.56
C PRO A 619 -47.40 0.65 12.26
N ALA A 620 -48.22 0.97 11.25
CA ALA A 620 -47.80 1.30 9.90
C ALA A 620 -47.02 2.63 9.81
N VAL A 621 -45.77 2.55 9.33
CA VAL A 621 -45.03 3.71 8.82
C VAL A 621 -45.37 3.85 7.33
N ARG A 622 -45.86 5.04 6.92
CA ARG A 622 -46.21 5.34 5.52
C ARG A 622 -44.97 5.33 4.62
N PRO A 623 -45.08 4.84 3.37
CA PRO A 623 -44.00 4.94 2.40
C PRO A 623 -43.80 6.40 1.92
N PRO A 624 -42.57 6.77 1.52
CA PRO A 624 -42.30 8.10 0.95
C PRO A 624 -42.96 8.25 -0.44
N PRO A 625 -43.31 9.49 -0.86
CA PRO A 625 -43.96 9.73 -2.15
C PRO A 625 -42.98 9.52 -3.33
N PRO A 626 -43.50 9.22 -4.54
CA PRO A 626 -42.68 8.95 -5.72
C PRO A 626 -41.98 10.21 -6.25
N LEU A 627 -40.76 10.03 -6.75
CA LEU A 627 -39.96 11.05 -7.41
C LEU A 627 -40.65 11.60 -8.68
N PRO A 628 -40.58 12.92 -8.95
CA PRO A 628 -41.15 13.49 -10.16
C PRO A 628 -40.32 13.15 -11.42
N PRO A 629 -40.94 13.15 -12.62
CA PRO A 629 -40.26 12.80 -13.87
C PRO A 629 -39.22 13.85 -14.29
N PRO A 630 -38.25 13.47 -15.14
CA PRO A 630 -37.14 14.35 -15.54
C PRO A 630 -37.63 15.56 -16.35
N ARG A 631 -37.25 16.76 -15.90
CA ARG A 631 -37.41 18.00 -16.67
C ARG A 631 -36.28 18.11 -17.70
N PHE A 632 -36.64 18.05 -18.99
CA PHE A 632 -35.81 18.57 -20.07
C PHE A 632 -35.68 20.10 -19.93
N PRO A 633 -34.51 20.71 -20.17
CA PRO A 633 -34.43 22.15 -20.35
C PRO A 633 -34.96 22.51 -21.74
N ASN A 634 -36.06 23.27 -21.76
CA ASN A 634 -36.48 24.00 -22.95
C ASN A 634 -35.40 25.01 -23.34
N SER A 635 -35.03 24.96 -24.62
CA SER A 635 -34.45 26.04 -25.38
C SER A 635 -35.39 27.25 -25.41
N ALA A 636 -34.87 28.45 -25.11
CA ALA A 636 -35.23 29.70 -25.79
C ALA A 636 -34.39 30.90 -25.28
N VAL A 637 -33.81 31.59 -26.28
CA VAL A 637 -33.19 32.94 -26.31
C VAL A 637 -31.79 33.10 -25.74
#